data_AF-A0A7Y6I8B1-F1
#
_entry.id   AF-A0A7Y6I8B1-F1
#
_cell.length_a   1.000
_cell.length_b   1.000
_cell.length_c   1.000
_cell.angle_alpha   90.00
_cell.angle_beta   90.00
_cell.angle_gamma   90.00
#
_symmetry.space_group_name_H-M   'P 1'
#
loop_
_entity.id
_entity.type
_entity.pdbx_description
1 polymer ?
#
loop_
_entity_poly.entity_id
_entity_poly.type
_entity_poly.pdbx_seq_one_letter_code
_entity_poly.pdbx_strand_id
1 'polypeptide(L)' 'MAWPPANLCTGLPHEASFPPHPVHPRGLPPILVAAGLYDDAAPPASARRITAQLDSARYLAAQGGHALYLAGDLRI' A
#
# COMPACT_ATOMS: atom_id res chain seq x y z
N MET A 1 7.58 16.05 3.80
CA MET A 1 7.89 15.86 2.36
C MET A 1 6.59 16.16 1.61
N ALA A 2 6.55 17.17 0.74
CA ALA A 2 5.34 17.50 -0.02
C ALA A 2 5.25 16.61 -1.27
N TRP A 3 4.12 15.93 -1.46
CA TRP A 3 3.87 15.17 -2.69
C TRP A 3 3.85 16.11 -3.91
N PRO A 4 4.36 15.67 -5.07
CA PRO A 4 4.23 16.44 -6.30
C PRO A 4 2.75 16.68 -6.62
N PRO A 5 2.42 17.80 -7.29
CA PRO A 5 1.04 18.17 -7.55
C PRO A 5 0.34 17.06 -8.37
N ALA A 6 -0.90 16.75 -7.99
CA ALA A 6 -1.70 15.66 -8.57
C ALA A 6 -2.01 15.81 -10.08
N ASN A 7 -1.52 16.88 -10.70
CA ASN A 7 -1.72 17.21 -12.10
C ASN A 7 -0.61 16.70 -13.03
N LEU A 8 0.42 16.00 -12.53
CA LEU A 8 1.47 15.44 -13.41
C LEU A 8 0.91 14.56 -14.54
N CYS A 9 -0.28 13.98 -14.36
CA CYS A 9 -0.93 13.11 -15.35
C CYS A 9 -1.98 13.82 -16.23
N THR A 10 -2.33 15.09 -16.01
CA THR A 10 -3.52 15.73 -16.65
C THR A 10 -3.39 16.01 -18.16
N GLY A 11 -2.24 15.75 -18.75
CA GLY A 11 -2.00 15.88 -20.20
C GLY A 11 -1.73 14.56 -20.92
N LEU A 12 -1.77 13.44 -20.21
CA LEU A 12 -1.57 12.13 -20.82
C LEU A 12 -2.83 11.68 -21.57
N PRO A 13 -2.70 10.86 -22.63
CA PRO A 13 -3.84 10.24 -23.30
C PRO A 13 -4.73 9.55 -22.26
N HIS A 14 -6.04 9.66 -22.42
CA HIS A 14 -7.03 9.08 -21.49
C HIS A 14 -7.15 7.55 -21.61
N GLU A 15 -6.13 6.89 -22.18
CA GLU A 15 -6.03 5.45 -22.33
C GLU A 15 -5.18 4.88 -21.17
N ALA A 16 -5.86 4.32 -20.17
CA ALA A 16 -5.20 3.62 -19.09
C ALA A 16 -4.93 2.16 -19.51
N SER A 17 -3.66 1.77 -19.59
CA SER A 17 -3.27 0.37 -19.83
C SER A 17 -3.59 -0.56 -18.66
N PHE A 18 -3.79 -0.01 -17.46
CA PHE A 18 -4.11 -0.75 -16.24
C PHE A 18 -5.05 0.07 -15.34
N PRO A 19 -6.36 0.09 -15.63
CA PRO A 19 -7.33 0.84 -14.82
C PRO A 19 -7.46 0.24 -13.41
N PRO A 20 -7.89 1.02 -12.39
CA PRO A 20 -8.11 0.49 -11.04
C PRO A 20 -9.12 -0.66 -11.03
N HIS A 21 -8.74 -1.78 -10.43
CA HIS A 21 -9.61 -2.94 -10.25
C HIS A 21 -9.19 -3.73 -9.00
N PRO A 22 -10.10 -4.54 -8.43
CA PRO A 22 -9.72 -5.48 -7.37
C PRO A 22 -8.75 -6.54 -7.89
N VAL A 23 -7.71 -6.85 -7.12
CA VAL A 23 -6.80 -7.96 -7.43
C VAL A 23 -7.28 -9.22 -6.71
N HIS A 24 -7.32 -10.36 -7.40
CA HIS A 24 -7.61 -11.67 -6.79
C HIS A 24 -6.67 -12.72 -7.39
N PRO A 25 -5.37 -12.64 -7.08
CA PRO A 25 -4.38 -13.52 -7.70
C PRO A 25 -4.50 -14.93 -7.12
N ARG A 26 -4.46 -15.95 -7.98
CA ARG A 26 -4.56 -17.36 -7.56
C ARG A 26 -3.19 -17.98 -7.37
N GLY A 27 -3.08 -18.92 -6.43
CA GLY A 27 -1.87 -19.71 -6.23
C GLY A 27 -0.71 -18.96 -5.58
N LEU A 28 -1.00 -17.86 -4.90
CA LEU A 28 0.02 -17.13 -4.14
C LEU A 28 0.50 -17.94 -2.93
N PRO A 29 1.80 -17.85 -2.57
CA PRO A 29 2.26 -18.32 -1.27
C PRO A 29 1.61 -17.50 -0.15
N PRO A 30 1.74 -17.92 1.13
CA PRO A 30 1.36 -17.08 2.25
C PRO A 30 2.04 -15.71 2.19
N ILE A 31 1.28 -14.63 2.35
CA ILE A 31 1.77 -13.25 2.26
C ILE A 31 1.57 -12.55 3.60
N LEU A 32 2.59 -11.82 4.06
CA LEU A 32 2.47 -10.88 5.16
C LEU A 32 2.40 -9.45 4.61
N VAL A 33 1.31 -8.75 4.90
CA VAL A 33 1.14 -7.33 4.60
C VAL A 33 1.38 -6.53 5.88
N ALA A 34 2.50 -5.83 5.96
CA ALA A 34 2.83 -4.98 7.10
C ALA A 34 2.56 -3.50 6.79
N ALA A 35 1.98 -2.76 7.74
CA ALA A 35 1.84 -1.31 7.63
C ALA A 35 2.05 -0.62 8.97
N GLY A 36 2.72 0.53 8.94
CA GLY A 36 2.89 1.41 10.09
C GLY A 36 1.56 2.06 10.47
N LEU A 37 1.23 2.08 11.76
CA LEU A 37 0.00 2.70 12.27
C LEU A 37 -0.10 4.19 11.95
N TYR A 38 1.03 4.86 11.75
CA TYR A 38 1.14 6.29 11.47
C TYR A 38 1.63 6.58 10.04
N ASP A 39 1.57 5.60 9.13
CA ASP A 39 1.94 5.80 7.72
C ASP A 39 0.92 6.73 7.05
N ASP A 40 1.37 7.90 6.59
CA ASP A 40 0.57 8.90 5.89
C ASP A 40 0.68 8.78 4.35
N ALA A 41 1.72 8.12 3.85
CA ALA A 41 1.94 7.90 2.41
C ALA A 41 1.25 6.62 1.90
N ALA A 42 1.19 5.57 2.72
CA ALA A 42 0.48 4.32 2.45
C ALA A 42 -0.38 3.92 3.67
N PRO A 43 -1.54 4.55 3.89
CA PRO A 43 -2.28 4.42 5.14
C PRO A 43 -2.69 2.99 5.49
N PRO A 44 -2.79 2.62 6.78
CA PRO A 44 -3.21 1.29 7.24
C PRO A 44 -4.50 0.76 6.60
N ALA A 45 -5.43 1.66 6.24
CA ALA A 45 -6.65 1.29 5.54
C ALA A 45 -6.39 0.67 4.15
N SER A 46 -5.38 1.15 3.43
CA SER A 46 -4.96 0.60 2.14
C SER A 46 -4.34 -0.79 2.31
N ALA A 47 -3.53 -1.00 3.35
CA ALA A 47 -2.99 -2.31 3.69
C ALA A 47 -4.09 -3.33 4.00
N ARG A 48 -5.10 -2.95 4.80
CA ARG A 48 -6.26 -3.82 5.06
C ARG A 48 -7.05 -4.16 3.78
N ARG A 49 -7.24 -3.19 2.89
CA ARG A 49 -7.93 -3.41 1.60
C ARG A 49 -7.19 -4.39 0.71
N ILE A 50 -5.86 -4.32 0.61
CA ILE A 50 -5.11 -5.29 -0.19
C ILE A 50 -5.05 -6.66 0.48
N THR A 51 -4.93 -6.74 1.81
CA THR A 51 -4.99 -8.02 2.52
C THR A 51 -6.31 -8.75 2.27
N ALA A 52 -7.45 -8.04 2.25
CA ALA A 52 -8.76 -8.63 1.97
C ALA A 52 -8.93 -9.18 0.54
N GLN A 53 -8.03 -8.79 -0.37
CA GLN A 53 -8.01 -9.18 -1.78
C GLN A 53 -7.06 -10.36 -2.05
N LEU A 54 -6.33 -10.83 -1.04
CA LEU A 54 -5.33 -11.88 -1.17
C LEU A 54 -5.70 -13.07 -0.28
N ASP A 55 -6.07 -14.20 -0.89
CA ASP A 55 -6.66 -15.37 -0.21
C ASP A 55 -5.84 -15.88 1.00
N SER A 56 -4.50 -15.86 0.89
CA SER A 56 -3.58 -16.38 1.90
C SER A 56 -2.83 -15.29 2.68
N ALA A 57 -3.31 -14.04 2.65
CA ALA A 57 -2.62 -12.95 3.31
C ALA A 57 -2.97 -12.81 4.79
N ARG A 58 -2.02 -12.25 5.54
CA ARG A 58 -2.21 -11.77 6.92
C ARG A 58 -1.78 -10.32 7.03
N TYR A 59 -2.51 -9.56 7.84
CA TYR A 59 -2.20 -8.16 8.11
C TYR A 59 -1.42 -8.05 9.43
N LEU A 60 -0.32 -7.30 9.40
CA LEU A 60 0.46 -6.92 10.57
C LEU A 60 0.45 -5.39 10.71
N ALA A 61 -0.17 -4.89 11.77
CA ALA A 61 -0.01 -3.50 12.17
C ALA A 61 1.31 -3.37 12.96
N ALA A 62 2.20 -2.49 12.49
CA ALA A 62 3.45 -2.16 13.16
C ALA A 62 3.38 -0.76 13.76
N GLN A 63 4.02 -0.55 14.91
CA GLN A 63 4.20 0.81 15.42
C GLN A 63 5.17 1.58 14.51
N GLY A 64 4.82 2.81 14.15
CA GLY A 64 5.65 3.70 13.33
C GLY A 64 5.02 4.17 12.01
N GLY A 65 5.83 4.84 11.19
CA GLY A 65 5.41 5.54 9.97
C GLY A 65 5.65 4.78 8.66
N HIS A 66 5.99 5.51 7.61
CA HIS A 66 6.19 4.95 6.27
C HIS A 66 7.46 4.09 6.15
N ALA A 67 7.39 3.01 5.37
CA ALA A 67 8.51 2.13 5.03
C ALA A 67 9.32 1.60 6.23
N LEU A 68 8.63 1.20 7.32
CA LEU A 68 9.27 0.72 8.57
C LEU A 68 10.26 -0.42 8.39
N TYR A 69 10.04 -1.29 7.40
CA TYR A 69 10.96 -2.40 7.13
C TYR A 69 12.36 -1.92 6.70
N LEU A 70 12.48 -0.69 6.19
CA LEU A 70 13.76 -0.05 5.84
C LEU A 70 14.33 0.78 7.00
N ALA A 71 13.46 1.44 7.75
CA ALA A 71 13.85 2.41 8.77
C ALA A 71 14.09 1.80 10.16
N GLY A 72 13.59 0.59 10.41
CA GLY A 72 13.56 -0.01 11.75
C GLY A 72 12.51 0.64 12.65
N ASP A 73 12.42 0.15 13.88
CA ASP A 73 11.49 0.65 14.91
C ASP A 73 12.01 1.99 15.46
N LEU A 74 11.84 3.07 14.70
CA LEU A 74 12.02 4.43 15.18
C LEU A 74 10.89 4.70 16.19
N ARG A 75 11.16 4.36 17.46
CA ARG A 75 10.39 4.82 18.62
C ARG A 75 10.43 6.35 18.59
N ILE A 76 9.33 6.96 18.15
CA ILE A 76 9.02 8.37 18.39
C ILE A 76 8.34 8.45 19.75
#